data_AF-A0A7I8K7D3-F1
#
_entry.id   AF-A0A7I8K7D3-F1
#
_cell.length_a   1.000
_cell.length_b   1.000
_cell.length_c   1.000
_cell.angle_alpha   90.00
_cell.angle_beta   90.00
_cell.angle_gamma   90.00
#
_symmetry.space_group_name_H-M   'P 1'
#
loop_
_entity.id
_entity.type
_entity.pdbx_description
1 polymer ?
#
loop_
_entity_poly.entity_id
_entity_poly.type
_entity_poly.pdbx_seq_one_letter_code
_entity_poly.pdbx_strand_id
1 'polypeptide(L)'
;MRNSECIPRSISQGQNNLLCRIPNDEEIRSSFFSMKLHSAPNLDDLSVNFYTNYWDTMGSDLYIVIKNFSTVTPSLDLRRLPS
;
A
#
# COMPACT_ATOMS: atom_id res chain seq x y z
N MET A 1 -1.27 -0.55 37.47
CA MET A 1 0.08 -0.93 37.00
C MET A 1 0.03 -0.97 35.48
N ARG A 2 0.87 -0.20 34.78
CA ARG A 2 0.82 -0.05 33.31
C ARG A 2 1.51 -1.25 32.65
N ASN A 3 0.75 -2.17 32.07
CA ASN A 3 1.29 -3.17 31.15
C ASN A 3 1.57 -2.48 29.81
N SER A 4 2.77 -1.92 29.67
CA SER A 4 3.28 -1.36 28.42
C SER A 4 4.58 -2.04 28.00
N GLU A 5 4.72 -3.34 28.32
CA GLU A 5 5.77 -4.20 27.81
C GLU A 5 5.38 -4.63 26.39
N CYS A 6 5.88 -3.90 25.40
CA CYS A 6 7.15 -4.14 24.72
C CYS A 6 6.91 -5.03 23.51
N ILE A 7 6.33 -4.45 22.45
CA ILE A 7 6.42 -5.05 21.13
C ILE A 7 7.90 -4.99 20.75
N PRO A 8 8.62 -6.14 20.68
CA PRO A 8 10.02 -6.12 20.31
C PRO A 8 10.15 -5.56 18.90
N ARG A 9 11.18 -4.77 18.66
CA ARG A 9 11.43 -4.18 17.35
C ARG A 9 11.71 -5.31 16.34
N SER A 10 10.69 -5.69 15.57
CA SER A 10 10.74 -6.84 14.66
C SER A 10 11.47 -6.55 13.36
N ILE A 11 11.74 -5.27 13.05
CA ILE A 11 12.40 -4.85 11.82
C ILE A 11 13.58 -3.94 12.12
N SER A 12 14.65 -4.10 11.35
CA SER A 12 15.79 -3.20 11.37
C SER A 12 15.42 -1.85 10.73
N GLN A 13 16.20 -0.81 11.03
CA GLN A 13 16.01 0.50 10.39
C GLN A 13 16.12 0.41 8.86
N GLY A 14 16.99 -0.46 8.33
CA GLY A 14 17.11 -0.69 6.89
C GLY A 14 15.85 -1.29 6.27
N GLN A 15 15.21 -2.23 6.96
CA GLN A 15 13.92 -2.80 6.53
C GLN A 15 12.81 -1.75 6.60
N ASN A 16 12.78 -0.93 7.65
CA ASN A 16 11.81 0.16 7.75
C ASN A 16 12.00 1.16 6.60
N ASN A 17 13.23 1.56 6.29
CA ASN A 17 13.53 2.46 5.19
C ASN A 17 13.13 1.87 3.83
N LEU A 18 13.31 0.55 3.65
CA LEU A 18 12.88 -0.14 2.43
C LEU A 18 11.36 -0.16 2.29
N LEU A 19 10.62 -0.46 3.38
CA LEU A 19 9.16 -0.52 3.40
C LEU A 19 8.50 0.86 3.23
N CYS A 20 9.16 1.92 3.70
CA CYS A 20 8.69 3.29 3.57
C CYS A 20 9.17 3.98 2.28
N ARG A 21 9.95 3.30 1.43
CA ARG A 21 10.41 3.88 0.16
C ARG A 21 9.25 3.94 -0.82
N ILE A 22 9.23 5.00 -1.64
CA ILE A 22 8.36 5.05 -2.82
C ILE A 22 8.72 3.89 -3.75
N PRO A 23 7.75 3.04 -4.15
CA PRO A 23 7.99 1.94 -5.07
C PRO A 23 8.24 2.47 -6.49
N ASN A 24 9.00 1.72 -7.27
CA ASN A 24 9.22 2.00 -8.69
C ASN A 24 8.10 1.40 -9.57
N ASP A 25 8.09 1.75 -10.85
CA ASP A 25 7.01 1.33 -11.77
C ASP A 25 6.98 -0.19 -12.00
N GLU A 26 8.13 -0.85 -11.98
CA GLU A 26 8.24 -2.30 -12.11
C GLU A 26 7.71 -3.01 -10.86
N GLU A 27 8.03 -2.50 -9.67
CA GLU A 27 7.53 -2.97 -8.37
C GLU A 27 6.01 -2.84 -8.33
N ILE A 28 5.46 -1.69 -8.77
CA ILE A 28 4.02 -1.47 -8.87
C ILE A 28 3.40 -2.47 -9.84
N ARG A 29 3.90 -2.56 -11.07
CA ARG A 29 3.35 -3.47 -12.09
C ARG A 29 3.41 -4.92 -11.62
N SER A 30 4.57 -5.40 -11.22
CA SER A 30 4.76 -6.78 -10.75
C SER A 30 3.83 -7.11 -9.58
N SER A 31 3.61 -6.16 -8.67
CA SER A 31 2.66 -6.34 -7.55
C SER A 31 1.22 -6.54 -8.05
N PHE A 32 0.73 -5.71 -8.96
CA PHE A 32 -0.62 -5.88 -9.53
C PHE A 32 -0.79 -7.21 -10.27
N PHE A 33 0.22 -7.65 -11.01
CA PHE A 33 0.18 -8.91 -11.76
C PHE A 33 0.40 -10.15 -10.89
N SER A 34 1.00 -10.01 -9.70
CA SER A 34 1.20 -11.09 -8.74
C SER A 34 0.11 -11.19 -7.67
N MET A 35 -0.72 -10.14 -7.51
CA MET A 35 -1.87 -10.14 -6.62
C MET A 35 -2.88 -11.22 -7.06
N LYS A 36 -3.12 -12.20 -6.18
CA LYS A 36 -4.12 -13.24 -6.43
C LYS A 36 -5.51 -12.60 -6.57
N LEU A 37 -6.24 -13.05 -7.59
CA LEU A 37 -7.62 -12.67 -7.93
C LEU A 37 -8.67 -12.87 -6.81
N HIS A 38 -8.29 -13.45 -5.67
CA HIS A 38 -9.22 -13.92 -4.63
C HIS A 38 -9.42 -12.94 -3.47
N SER A 39 -9.12 -11.65 -3.66
CA SER A 39 -9.68 -10.64 -2.75
C SER A 39 -11.19 -10.68 -2.93
N ALA A 40 -11.91 -11.11 -1.89
CA ALA A 40 -13.37 -11.16 -1.91
C ALA A 40 -13.90 -9.82 -2.44
N PRO A 41 -14.82 -9.82 -3.41
CA PRO A 41 -15.31 -8.62 -4.05
C PRO A 41 -16.08 -7.81 -3.01
N ASN A 42 -15.39 -6.92 -2.32
CA ASN A 42 -16.04 -5.96 -1.45
C ASN A 42 -16.53 -4.83 -2.33
N LEU A 43 -17.78 -4.98 -2.78
CA LEU A 43 -18.72 -3.97 -3.25
C LEU A 43 -18.36 -3.14 -4.50
N ASP A 44 -17.09 -2.98 -4.85
CA ASP A 44 -16.66 -2.30 -6.05
C ASP A 44 -16.23 -3.35 -7.09
N ASP A 45 -16.97 -3.43 -8.19
CA ASP A 45 -16.86 -4.40 -9.30
C ASP A 45 -15.52 -4.32 -10.09
N LEU A 46 -14.52 -3.66 -9.53
CA LEU A 46 -13.19 -3.46 -10.10
C LEU A 46 -12.19 -4.40 -9.44
N SER A 47 -12.21 -5.66 -9.88
CA SER A 47 -11.21 -6.65 -9.48
C SER A 47 -9.80 -6.27 -9.98
N VAL A 48 -8.76 -6.84 -9.35
CA VAL A 48 -7.37 -6.74 -9.83
C VAL A 48 -7.25 -7.09 -11.33
N ASN A 49 -8.12 -7.99 -11.83
CA ASN A 49 -8.21 -8.35 -13.24
C ASN A 49 -8.51 -7.16 -14.16
N PHE A 50 -9.36 -6.24 -13.72
CA PHE A 50 -9.70 -5.04 -14.49
C PHE A 50 -8.44 -4.20 -14.74
N TYR A 51 -7.69 -3.92 -13.68
CA TYR A 51 -6.47 -3.13 -13.76
C TYR A 51 -5.39 -3.81 -14.60
N THR A 52 -5.23 -5.14 -14.49
CA THR A 52 -4.25 -5.87 -15.32
C THR A 52 -4.65 -5.92 -16.80
N ASN A 53 -5.96 -6.03 -17.12
CA ASN A 53 -6.44 -6.06 -18.51
C ASN A 53 -6.37 -4.70 -19.21
N TYR A 54 -6.60 -3.61 -18.48
CA TYR A 54 -6.54 -2.23 -19.01
C TYR A 54 -5.24 -1.50 -18.64
N TRP A 55 -4.20 -2.23 -18.24
CA TRP A 55 -2.93 -1.66 -17.77
C TRP A 55 -2.28 -0.74 -18.81
N ASP A 56 -2.36 -1.08 -20.09
CA ASP A 56 -1.76 -0.28 -21.15
C ASP A 56 -2.44 1.09 -21.33
N THR A 57 -3.69 1.24 -20.88
CA THR A 57 -4.43 2.50 -20.93
C THR A 57 -4.33 3.28 -19.62
N MET A 58 -4.41 2.59 -18.47
CA MET A 58 -4.56 3.23 -17.15
C MET A 58 -3.30 3.16 -16.28
N GLY A 59 -2.30 2.36 -16.67
CA GLY A 59 -1.12 2.08 -15.85
C GLY A 59 -0.28 3.31 -15.53
N SER A 60 -0.18 4.26 -16.46
CA SER A 60 0.51 5.55 -16.23
C SER A 60 -0.12 6.34 -15.10
N ASP A 61 -1.45 6.39 -15.05
CA ASP A 61 -2.19 7.11 -14.02
C ASP A 61 -2.08 6.41 -12.67
N LEU A 62 -2.11 5.07 -12.67
CA LEU A 62 -1.88 4.26 -11.47
C LEU A 62 -0.50 4.51 -10.87
N TYR A 63 0.56 4.59 -11.68
CA TYR A 63 1.90 4.91 -11.17
C TYR A 63 1.92 6.27 -10.47
N ILE A 64 1.29 7.28 -11.05
CA ILE A 64 1.22 8.63 -10.47
C ILE A 64 0.46 8.60 -9.15
N VAL A 65 -0.73 7.97 -9.13
CA VAL A 65 -1.57 7.88 -7.93
C VAL A 65 -0.85 7.15 -6.80
N ILE A 66 -0.23 6.00 -7.09
CA ILE A 66 0.44 5.19 -6.07
C ILE A 66 1.66 5.92 -5.51
N LYS A 67 2.50 6.51 -6.37
CA LYS A 67 3.65 7.31 -5.92
C LYS A 67 3.20 8.50 -5.09
N ASN A 68 2.11 9.17 -5.48
CA ASN A 68 1.55 10.29 -4.72
C ASN A 68 0.97 9.85 -3.38
N PHE A 69 0.33 8.67 -3.30
CA PHE A 69 -0.14 8.13 -2.04
C PHE A 69 1.03 7.81 -1.10
N SER A 70 2.15 7.32 -1.64
CA SER A 70 3.37 7.07 -0.87
C SER A 70 4.11 8.34 -0.42
N THR A 71 3.87 9.50 -1.06
CA THR A 71 4.43 10.79 -0.62
C THR A 71 3.54 11.50 0.40
N VAL A 72 2.22 11.28 0.35
CA VAL A 72 1.24 11.85 1.28
C VAL A 72 1.09 10.95 2.50
N THR A 73 2.12 10.91 3.34
CA THR A 73 1.93 10.65 4.78
C THR A 73 2.85 11.53 5.62
N PRO A 74 2.41 12.74 5.99
CA PRO A 74 2.68 13.28 7.31
C PRO A 74 1.46 13.02 8.18
N SER A 75 1.64 12.25 9.25
CA SER A 75 0.68 11.98 10.33
C SER A 75 -0.59 11.18 9.97
N LEU A 76 -0.54 9.88 10.26
CA LEU A 76 -1.70 9.19 10.80
C LEU A 76 -2.02 9.87 12.15
N ASP A 77 -2.84 10.92 12.15
CA ASP A 77 -3.19 11.63 13.38
C ASP A 77 -4.18 10.79 14.18
N LEU A 78 -3.63 9.92 15.03
CA LEU A 78 -4.36 9.06 15.96
C LEU A 78 -5.24 9.85 16.95
N ARG A 79 -5.18 11.19 16.96
CA ARG A 79 -6.04 12.06 17.80
C ARG A 79 -7.45 12.29 17.23
N ARG A 80 -7.78 11.74 16.06
CA ARG A 80 -9.10 11.89 15.41
C ARG A 80 -10.07 10.71 15.58
N LEU A 81 -9.78 9.74 16.45
CA LEU A 81 -10.77 8.72 16.80
C LEU A 81 -11.69 9.25 17.92
N PRO A 82 -13.03 9.16 17.78
CA PRO A 82 -13.95 9.51 18.86
C PRO A 82 -13.75 8.57 20.06
N SER A 83 -13.95 9.14 21.25
CA SER A 83 -13.65 8.56 22.57
C SER A 83 -14.39 7.26 22.86
#